data_AF-X1JFX0-F1
#
_entry.id   AF-X1JFX0-F1
#
_cell.length_a   1.000
_cell.length_b   1.000
_cell.length_c   1.000
_cell.angle_alpha   90.00
_cell.angle_beta   90.00
_cell.angle_gamma   90.00
#
_symmetry.space_group_name_H-M   'P 1'
#
loop_
_entity.id
_entity.type
_entity.pdbx_description
1 polymer ?
#
loop_
_entity_poly.entity_id
_entity_poly.type
_entity_poly.pdbx_seq_one_letter_code
_entity_poly.pdbx_strand_id
1 'polypeptide(L)'
;DLIFKGFSGKYFSRREFEREARKRFTDDIFARRVTNLIVNLYTSPAVFTGSGQRLRRDTFLQTKRNDDGEEVLRVISSAYIRVRHYSVQKFNTMFVGTGRQFIQYISVNSPDREFRIKIAYLLESLLLGSYELVGGRLPQIFVRINDPYQMRLLADSREYSNDVLTNINQRHKDAVSKMEVFFTSQMDKTERWDFIERYFLGGD
;
A
#
# COMPACT_ATOMS: atom_id res chain seq x y z
N ASP A 1 19.68 19.64 -0.50
CA ASP A 1 20.59 20.14 0.55
C ASP A 1 20.29 21.53 1.06
N LEU A 2 20.33 22.58 0.23
CA LEU A 2 20.31 23.95 0.74
C LEU A 2 19.00 24.36 1.45
N ILE A 3 17.83 23.85 1.02
CA ILE A 3 16.55 24.18 1.67
C ILE A 3 16.49 23.63 3.10
N PHE A 4 16.70 22.32 3.28
CA PHE A 4 16.58 21.69 4.60
C PHE A 4 17.72 22.03 5.56
N LYS A 5 18.92 22.36 5.05
CA LYS A 5 20.00 22.90 5.89
C LYS A 5 19.58 24.19 6.58
N GLY A 6 18.82 25.06 5.91
CA GLY A 6 18.29 26.31 6.49
C GLY A 6 17.30 26.10 7.64
N PHE A 7 16.65 24.93 7.68
CA PHE A 7 15.69 24.55 8.74
C PHE A 7 16.28 23.59 9.79
N SER A 8 17.56 23.24 9.68
CA SER A 8 18.19 22.29 10.60
C SER A 8 18.18 22.85 12.02
N GLY A 9 17.62 22.08 12.96
CA GLY A 9 17.58 22.42 14.39
C GLY A 9 16.49 23.40 14.81
N LYS A 10 15.66 23.90 13.88
CA LYS A 10 14.54 24.81 14.17
C LYS A 10 13.19 24.17 13.86
N TYR A 11 12.15 24.63 14.55
CA TYR A 11 10.78 24.37 14.14
C TYR A 11 10.37 25.40 13.09
N PHE A 12 9.53 25.00 12.15
CA PHE A 12 9.01 25.87 11.10
C PHE A 12 7.60 25.45 10.70
N SER A 13 6.80 26.39 10.22
CA SER A 13 5.48 26.07 9.66
C SER A 13 5.58 25.68 8.19
N ARG A 14 4.52 25.05 7.68
CA ARG A 14 4.39 24.73 6.25
C ARG A 14 4.51 25.97 5.36
N ARG A 15 3.98 27.13 5.82
CA ARG A 15 4.04 28.40 5.11
C ARG A 15 5.47 28.91 4.97
N GLU A 16 6.29 28.75 6.02
CA GLU A 16 7.70 29.14 5.98
C GLU A 16 8.51 28.26 5.04
N PHE A 17 8.22 26.95 5.03
CA PHE A 17 8.85 26.02 4.10
C PHE A 17 8.50 26.35 2.64
N GLU A 18 7.23 26.68 2.37
CA GLU A 18 6.79 27.13 1.04
C GLU A 18 7.50 28.42 0.60
N ARG A 19 7.61 29.40 1.50
CA ARG A 19 8.33 30.66 1.23
C ARG A 19 9.79 30.43 0.87
N GLU A 20 10.48 29.54 1.57
CA GLU A 20 11.88 29.17 1.25
C GLU A 20 12.01 28.33 -0.03
N ALA A 21 10.97 27.57 -0.40
CA ALA A 21 10.92 26.86 -1.67
C ALA A 21 10.73 27.81 -2.86
N ARG A 22 9.83 28.81 -2.74
CA ARG A 22 9.60 29.84 -3.78
C ARG A 22 10.83 30.66 -4.11
N LYS A 23 11.75 30.86 -3.18
CA LYS A 23 13.05 31.50 -3.45
C LYS A 23 13.93 30.72 -4.42
N ARG A 24 13.67 29.43 -4.63
CA ARG A 24 14.51 28.52 -5.44
C ARG A 24 13.80 27.98 -6.68
N PHE A 25 12.48 27.98 -6.70
CA PHE A 25 11.69 27.57 -7.86
C PHE A 25 11.07 28.80 -8.50
N THR A 26 11.15 28.89 -9.83
CA THR A 26 10.63 30.03 -10.60
C THR A 26 9.09 30.06 -10.65
N ASP A 27 8.44 28.90 -10.55
CA ASP A 27 6.99 28.74 -10.59
C ASP A 27 6.43 28.52 -9.17
N ASP A 28 5.55 29.44 -8.75
CA ASP A 28 4.88 29.43 -7.45
C ASP A 28 3.96 28.21 -7.26
N ILE A 29 3.26 27.77 -8.32
CA ILE A 29 2.37 26.62 -8.28
C ILE A 29 3.20 25.35 -8.11
N PHE A 30 4.30 25.25 -8.86
CA PHE A 30 5.25 24.15 -8.76
C PHE A 30 5.90 24.09 -7.38
N ALA A 31 6.37 25.23 -6.85
CA ALA A 31 6.95 25.32 -5.52
C ALA A 31 5.98 24.79 -4.45
N ARG A 32 4.72 25.26 -4.48
CA ARG A 32 3.68 24.81 -3.56
C ARG A 32 3.40 23.32 -3.67
N ARG A 33 3.32 22.79 -4.89
CA ARG A 33 3.11 21.35 -5.15
C ARG A 33 4.23 20.50 -4.55
N VAL A 34 5.49 20.86 -4.81
CA VAL A 34 6.67 20.15 -4.30
C VAL A 34 6.74 20.22 -2.78
N THR A 35 6.52 21.40 -2.19
CA THR A 35 6.44 21.57 -0.73
C THR A 35 5.38 20.67 -0.13
N ASN A 36 4.17 20.66 -0.69
CA ASN A 36 3.06 19.84 -0.20
C ASN A 36 3.37 18.35 -0.28
N LEU A 37 3.95 17.92 -1.39
CA LEU A 37 4.35 16.53 -1.56
C LEU A 37 5.40 16.12 -0.54
N ILE A 38 6.47 16.90 -0.40
CA ILE A 38 7.55 16.59 0.55
C ILE A 38 6.99 16.48 1.97
N VAL A 39 6.16 17.43 2.39
CA VAL A 39 5.55 17.40 3.72
C VAL A 39 4.70 16.15 3.86
N ASN A 40 3.85 15.82 2.88
CA ASN A 40 2.97 14.65 2.97
C ASN A 40 3.75 13.32 2.96
N LEU A 41 4.80 13.20 2.14
CA LEU A 41 5.56 11.95 1.99
C LEU A 41 6.53 11.72 3.15
N TYR A 42 7.14 12.78 3.69
CA TYR A 42 8.27 12.66 4.62
C TYR A 42 7.96 13.07 6.05
N THR A 43 6.70 13.39 6.35
CA THR A 43 6.20 13.54 7.72
C THR A 43 5.94 12.18 8.33
N SER A 44 6.53 11.93 9.50
CA SER A 44 6.18 10.78 10.31
C SER A 44 4.86 11.08 11.04
N PRO A 45 3.83 10.23 10.92
CA PRO A 45 2.79 10.20 11.94
C PRO A 45 3.48 9.91 13.28
N ALA A 46 3.00 10.48 14.37
CA ALA A 46 3.48 10.17 15.70
C ALA A 46 3.13 8.71 16.04
N VAL A 47 3.95 7.76 15.61
CA VAL A 47 3.82 6.36 16.01
C VAL A 47 4.38 6.26 17.41
N PHE A 48 3.50 6.21 18.40
CA PHE A 48 3.87 6.02 19.79
C PHE A 48 4.29 4.55 19.97
N THR A 49 5.58 4.28 19.87
CA THR A 49 6.12 2.99 20.29
C THR A 49 6.44 3.07 21.78
N GLY A 50 6.30 1.97 22.54
CA GLY A 50 6.57 1.94 23.99
C GLY A 50 8.00 2.35 24.42
N SER A 51 8.86 2.73 23.47
CA SER A 51 10.20 3.29 23.65
C SER A 51 10.33 4.73 23.11
N GLY A 52 9.22 5.48 23.07
CA GLY A 52 9.14 6.88 22.63
C GLY A 52 8.68 7.08 21.18
N GLN A 53 8.57 8.34 20.77
CA GLN A 53 8.27 8.72 19.39
C GLN A 53 9.48 8.47 18.49
N ARG A 54 9.48 7.36 17.75
CA ARG A 54 10.51 7.06 16.74
C ARG A 54 9.99 7.45 15.36
N LEU A 55 10.78 8.21 14.60
CA LEU A 55 10.47 8.49 13.21
C LEU A 55 10.46 7.19 12.41
N ARG A 56 9.51 7.06 11.48
CA ARG A 56 9.56 6.00 10.47
C ARG A 56 10.88 6.07 9.69
N ARG A 57 11.39 4.91 9.26
CA ARG A 57 12.71 4.80 8.60
C ARG A 57 12.83 5.66 7.34
N ASP A 58 11.72 5.76 6.62
CA ASP A 58 11.50 6.43 5.34
C ASP A 58 11.08 7.91 5.46
N THR A 59 11.02 8.46 6.68
CA THR A 59 10.64 9.86 6.96
C THR A 59 11.77 10.61 7.66
N PHE A 60 11.72 11.94 7.59
CA PHE A 60 12.72 12.82 8.22
C PHE A 60 12.12 14.10 8.82
N LEU A 61 10.82 14.33 8.62
CA LEU A 61 10.08 15.43 9.24
C LEU A 61 9.33 14.89 10.45
N GLN A 62 9.52 15.56 11.58
CA GLN A 62 8.75 15.37 12.80
C GLN A 62 7.74 16.50 12.92
N THR A 63 6.53 16.18 13.37
CA THR A 63 5.51 17.18 13.69
C THR A 63 5.35 17.31 15.20
N LYS A 64 5.03 18.52 15.65
CA LYS A 64 4.66 18.86 17.01
C LYS A 64 3.57 19.93 16.94
N ARG A 65 2.67 19.99 17.93
CA ARG A 65 1.80 21.17 18.10
C ARG A 65 2.50 22.22 18.97
N ASN A 66 2.49 23.48 18.54
CA ASN A 66 2.94 24.59 19.39
C ASN A 66 1.90 24.91 20.47
N ASP A 67 2.21 25.90 21.31
CA ASP A 67 1.34 26.34 22.41
C ASP A 67 0.01 26.93 21.88
N ASP A 68 0.00 27.45 20.65
CA ASP A 68 -1.18 27.94 19.93
C ASP A 68 -2.00 26.84 19.24
N GLY A 69 -1.59 25.57 19.36
CA GLY A 69 -2.24 24.42 18.73
C GLY A 69 -1.94 24.22 17.23
N GLU A 70 -1.12 25.06 16.63
CA GLU A 70 -0.64 24.96 15.25
C GLU A 70 0.38 23.83 15.07
N GLU A 71 0.33 23.15 13.93
CA GLU A 71 1.29 22.11 13.58
C GLU A 71 2.61 22.73 13.08
N VAL A 72 3.68 22.48 13.83
CA VAL A 72 5.05 22.87 13.49
C VAL A 72 5.89 21.65 13.13
N LEU A 73 6.75 21.83 12.12
CA LEU A 73 7.60 20.81 11.54
C LEU A 73 9.03 20.99 12.02
N ARG A 74 9.76 19.89 12.16
CA ARG A 74 11.20 19.88 12.40
C ARG A 74 11.89 18.86 11.50
N VAL A 75 13.00 19.26 10.89
CA VAL A 75 13.88 18.34 10.15
C VAL A 75 14.81 17.65 11.13
N ILE A 76 14.82 16.32 11.11
CA ILE A 76 15.83 15.50 11.79
C ILE A 76 16.98 15.24 10.81
N SER A 77 18.11 15.93 11.00
CA SER A 77 19.22 15.96 10.02
C SER A 77 19.81 14.57 9.75
N SER A 78 19.97 13.73 10.77
CA SER A 78 20.43 12.34 10.61
C SER A 78 19.45 11.49 9.79
N ALA A 79 18.14 11.70 9.97
CA ALA A 79 17.11 11.04 9.20
C ALA A 79 17.08 11.53 7.75
N TYR A 80 17.24 12.84 7.52
CA TYR A 80 17.30 13.41 6.18
C TYR A 80 18.46 12.81 5.37
N ILE A 81 19.66 12.77 5.95
CA ILE A 81 20.85 12.21 5.29
C ILE A 81 20.61 10.74 4.92
N ARG A 82 20.07 9.94 5.86
CA ARG A 82 19.72 8.54 5.62
C ARG A 82 18.71 8.38 4.50
N VAL A 83 17.57 9.07 4.57
CA VAL A 83 16.49 8.98 3.58
C VAL A 83 16.98 9.41 2.21
N ARG A 84 17.76 10.49 2.13
CA ARG A 84 18.39 10.95 0.88
C ARG A 84 19.29 9.87 0.30
N HIS A 85 20.20 9.32 1.11
CA HIS A 85 21.15 8.29 0.65
C HIS A 85 20.41 7.06 0.10
N TYR A 86 19.44 6.53 0.85
CA TYR A 86 18.63 5.40 0.39
C TYR A 86 17.82 5.72 -0.86
N SER A 87 17.23 6.91 -0.96
CA SER A 87 16.43 7.30 -2.13
C SER A 87 17.28 7.36 -3.40
N VAL A 88 18.47 7.98 -3.33
CA VAL A 88 19.41 8.06 -4.45
C VAL A 88 19.92 6.68 -4.84
N GLN A 89 20.31 5.85 -3.85
CA GLN A 89 20.77 4.50 -4.11
C GLN A 89 19.67 3.68 -4.81
N LYS A 90 18.43 3.74 -4.34
CA LYS A 90 17.32 2.98 -4.93
C LYS A 90 16.96 3.51 -6.32
N PHE A 91 16.96 4.82 -6.52
CA PHE A 91 16.76 5.43 -7.84
C PHE A 91 17.77 4.89 -8.87
N ASN A 92 19.06 4.86 -8.51
CA ASN A 92 20.11 4.33 -9.39
C ASN A 92 19.93 2.82 -9.69
N THR A 93 19.36 2.05 -8.75
CA THR A 93 19.02 0.64 -9.02
C THR A 93 17.76 0.46 -9.88
N MET A 94 16.89 1.45 -9.92
CA MET A 94 15.67 1.42 -10.75
C MET A 94 15.98 1.72 -12.22
N PHE A 95 16.93 2.62 -12.47
CA PHE A 95 17.31 3.04 -13.82
C PHE A 95 18.80 2.80 -14.03
N VAL A 96 19.15 1.60 -14.51
CA VAL A 96 20.52 1.23 -14.85
C VAL A 96 20.81 1.64 -16.29
N GLY A 97 21.94 2.32 -16.51
CA GLY A 97 22.36 2.77 -17.84
C GLY A 97 21.40 3.82 -18.44
N THR A 98 20.93 3.58 -19.66
CA THR A 98 19.99 4.44 -20.38
C THR A 98 18.52 4.00 -20.25
N GLY A 99 18.23 3.07 -19.32
CA GLY A 99 16.87 2.59 -19.09
C GLY A 99 15.93 3.72 -18.67
N ARG A 100 14.85 3.91 -19.44
CA ARG A 100 13.80 4.91 -19.17
C ARG A 100 12.57 4.34 -18.49
N GLN A 101 12.53 3.03 -18.28
CA GLN A 101 11.41 2.31 -17.70
C GLN A 101 11.89 1.38 -16.60
N PHE A 102 11.09 1.28 -15.55
CA PHE A 102 11.32 0.39 -14.42
C PHE A 102 10.00 -0.29 -14.06
N ILE A 103 9.98 -1.62 -14.10
CA ILE A 103 8.81 -2.45 -13.79
C ILE A 103 9.22 -3.45 -12.71
N GLN A 104 8.52 -3.46 -11.58
CA GLN A 104 8.80 -4.40 -10.50
C GLN A 104 7.54 -4.75 -9.70
N TYR A 105 7.42 -6.02 -9.32
CA TYR A 105 6.47 -6.46 -8.30
C TYR A 105 6.92 -6.01 -6.90
N ILE A 106 6.03 -5.31 -6.21
CA ILE A 106 6.27 -4.80 -4.86
C ILE A 106 5.56 -5.70 -3.85
N SER A 107 6.31 -6.50 -3.11
CA SER A 107 5.75 -7.29 -2.01
C SER A 107 5.32 -6.38 -0.84
N VAL A 108 4.23 -6.75 -0.17
CA VAL A 108 3.69 -6.04 1.00
C VAL A 108 4.74 -5.92 2.12
N ASN A 109 5.59 -6.93 2.29
CA ASN A 109 6.58 -6.95 3.37
C ASN A 109 7.96 -6.46 2.94
N SER A 110 8.09 -5.89 1.73
CA SER A 110 9.38 -5.42 1.25
C SER A 110 9.84 -4.19 2.04
N PRO A 111 11.05 -4.19 2.64
CA PRO A 111 11.56 -3.06 3.41
C PRO A 111 11.84 -1.83 2.54
N ASP A 112 11.93 -2.01 1.22
CA ASP A 112 12.21 -0.95 0.24
C ASP A 112 10.94 -0.39 -0.42
N ARG A 113 9.77 -0.97 -0.15
CA ARG A 113 8.49 -0.58 -0.76
C ARG A 113 8.26 0.92 -0.65
N GLU A 114 8.33 1.45 0.56
CA GLU A 114 8.05 2.86 0.85
C GLU A 114 8.99 3.78 0.06
N PHE A 115 10.27 3.41 -0.05
CA PHE A 115 11.24 4.20 -0.82
C PHE A 115 10.92 4.19 -2.31
N ARG A 116 10.59 3.03 -2.89
CA ARG A 116 10.26 2.92 -4.33
C ARG A 116 9.00 3.71 -4.69
N ILE A 117 7.96 3.59 -3.88
CA ILE A 117 6.70 4.33 -4.08
C ILE A 117 6.94 5.85 -3.94
N LYS A 118 7.70 6.30 -2.94
CA LYS A 118 8.03 7.73 -2.79
C LYS A 118 8.87 8.27 -3.94
N ILE A 119 9.82 7.50 -4.47
CA ILE A 119 10.58 7.88 -5.66
C ILE A 119 9.64 8.05 -6.86
N ALA A 120 8.69 7.14 -7.05
CA ALA A 120 7.70 7.24 -8.12
C ALA A 120 6.86 8.53 -8.00
N TYR A 121 6.33 8.83 -6.80
CA TYR A 121 5.62 10.08 -6.53
C TYR A 121 6.48 11.33 -6.78
N LEU A 122 7.76 11.30 -6.39
CA LEU A 122 8.69 12.40 -6.66
C LEU A 122 8.87 12.60 -8.17
N LEU A 123 9.10 11.53 -8.93
CA LEU A 123 9.28 11.61 -10.38
C LEU A 123 8.06 12.22 -11.08
N GLU A 124 6.86 11.77 -10.73
CA GLU A 124 5.62 12.32 -11.30
C GLU A 124 5.41 13.78 -10.91
N SER A 125 5.60 14.12 -9.64
CA SER A 125 5.39 15.49 -9.16
C SER A 125 6.35 16.53 -9.75
N LEU A 126 7.58 16.09 -10.05
CA LEU A 126 8.63 16.91 -10.65
C LEU A 126 8.53 16.94 -12.18
N LEU A 127 7.50 16.30 -12.75
CA LEU A 127 7.28 16.18 -14.20
C LEU A 127 8.44 15.50 -14.92
N LEU A 128 9.12 14.56 -14.26
CA LEU A 128 10.27 13.82 -14.80
C LEU A 128 9.87 12.47 -15.41
N GLY A 129 8.64 12.01 -15.15
CA GLY A 129 8.09 10.77 -15.69
C GLY A 129 6.68 10.52 -15.16
N SER A 130 6.07 9.43 -15.59
CA SER A 130 4.81 8.92 -15.05
C SER A 130 5.05 7.59 -14.33
N TYR A 131 4.20 7.26 -13.36
CA TYR A 131 4.16 5.91 -12.80
C TYR A 131 2.73 5.38 -12.79
N GLU A 132 2.62 4.07 -12.77
CA GLU A 132 1.35 3.37 -12.57
C GLU A 132 1.54 2.37 -11.43
N LEU A 133 0.64 2.40 -10.45
CA LEU A 133 0.62 1.42 -9.37
C LEU A 133 -0.61 0.53 -9.55
N VAL A 134 -0.43 -0.63 -10.16
CA VAL A 134 -1.50 -1.62 -10.31
C VAL A 134 -1.59 -2.45 -9.03
N GLY A 135 -2.56 -2.10 -8.19
CA GLY A 135 -2.92 -2.86 -6.99
C GLY A 135 -4.07 -3.82 -7.28
N GLY A 136 -3.79 -5.13 -7.26
CA GLY A 136 -4.82 -6.16 -7.45
C GLY A 136 -5.34 -6.67 -6.11
N ARG A 137 -6.65 -6.52 -5.88
CA ARG A 137 -7.39 -7.06 -4.72
C ARG A 137 -7.56 -8.60 -4.75
N LEU A 138 -6.88 -9.28 -5.67
CA LEU A 138 -6.71 -10.73 -5.76
C LEU A 138 -5.57 -11.00 -6.77
N PRO A 139 -4.37 -11.44 -6.36
CA PRO A 139 -3.41 -11.99 -7.30
C PRO A 139 -3.97 -13.31 -7.84
N GLN A 140 -4.67 -13.25 -8.97
CA GLN A 140 -5.06 -14.46 -9.68
C GLN A 140 -3.84 -14.94 -10.46
N ILE A 141 -3.28 -16.08 -10.04
CA ILE A 141 -2.30 -16.80 -10.83
C ILE A 141 -3.08 -17.50 -11.95
N PHE A 142 -2.79 -17.14 -13.19
CA PHE A 142 -3.36 -17.85 -14.34
C PHE A 142 -2.60 -19.17 -14.53
N VAL A 143 -3.25 -20.29 -14.22
CA VAL A 143 -2.73 -21.63 -14.47
C VAL A 143 -3.45 -22.20 -15.69
N ARG A 144 -2.71 -22.50 -16.76
CA ARG A 144 -3.22 -23.23 -17.92
C ARG A 144 -2.94 -24.72 -17.73
N ILE A 145 -4.00 -25.50 -17.64
CA ILE A 145 -3.90 -26.97 -17.62
C ILE A 145 -4.06 -27.46 -19.06
N ASN A 146 -3.04 -28.13 -19.58
CA ASN A 146 -3.04 -28.61 -20.97
C ASN A 146 -3.90 -29.87 -21.14
N ASP A 147 -4.00 -30.70 -20.10
CA ASP A 147 -4.80 -31.91 -20.09
C ASP A 147 -5.60 -32.02 -18.78
N PRO A 148 -6.89 -31.65 -18.78
CA PRO A 148 -7.74 -31.73 -17.60
C PRO A 148 -8.05 -33.18 -17.18
N TYR A 149 -7.94 -34.16 -18.08
CA TYR A 149 -8.22 -35.56 -17.77
C TYR A 149 -7.14 -36.16 -16.86
N GLN A 150 -5.86 -35.88 -17.13
CA GLN A 150 -4.76 -36.29 -16.26
C GLN A 150 -4.86 -35.70 -14.86
N MET A 151 -5.26 -34.42 -14.77
CA MET A 151 -5.48 -33.78 -13.47
C MET A 151 -6.58 -34.46 -12.68
N ARG A 152 -7.66 -34.87 -13.35
CA ARG A 152 -8.76 -35.60 -12.72
C ARG A 152 -8.33 -36.99 -12.24
N LEU A 153 -7.53 -37.70 -13.03
CA LEU A 153 -6.99 -39.01 -12.63
C LEU A 153 -6.11 -38.91 -11.38
N LEU A 154 -5.29 -37.86 -11.28
CA LEU A 154 -4.49 -37.57 -10.09
C LEU A 154 -5.36 -37.17 -8.89
N ALA A 155 -6.38 -36.34 -9.12
CA ALA A 155 -7.31 -35.91 -8.06
C ALA A 155 -8.19 -37.06 -7.52
N ASP A 156 -8.57 -38.00 -8.38
CA ASP A 156 -9.38 -39.18 -8.02
C ASP A 156 -8.49 -40.37 -7.54
N SER A 157 -7.16 -40.22 -7.57
CA SER A 157 -6.24 -41.23 -7.05
C SER A 157 -6.35 -41.35 -5.53
N ARG A 158 -6.26 -42.58 -5.00
CA ARG A 158 -6.27 -42.81 -3.53
C ARG A 158 -5.00 -42.32 -2.82
N GLU A 159 -3.96 -41.98 -3.59
CA GLU A 159 -2.66 -41.55 -3.07
C GLU A 159 -2.59 -40.04 -2.83
N TYR A 160 -3.50 -39.26 -3.43
CA TYR A 160 -3.60 -37.82 -3.24
C TYR A 160 -4.77 -37.47 -2.32
N SER A 161 -4.47 -36.87 -1.15
CA SER A 161 -5.46 -36.25 -0.28
C SER A 161 -5.05 -34.81 0.00
N ASN A 162 -5.97 -33.87 -0.14
CA ASN A 162 -5.75 -32.46 0.17
C ASN A 162 -6.92 -31.92 0.99
N ASP A 163 -6.69 -31.70 2.27
CA ASP A 163 -7.73 -31.26 3.22
C ASP A 163 -8.37 -29.92 2.81
N VAL A 164 -7.63 -29.01 2.18
CA VAL A 164 -8.17 -27.73 1.73
C VAL A 164 -9.15 -27.96 0.57
N LEU A 165 -8.77 -28.77 -0.43
CA LEU A 165 -9.65 -29.09 -1.55
C LEU A 165 -10.87 -29.90 -1.11
N THR A 166 -10.67 -30.86 -0.19
CA THR A 166 -11.76 -31.64 0.41
C THR A 166 -12.75 -30.74 1.14
N ASN A 167 -12.27 -29.80 1.96
CA ASN A 167 -13.12 -28.83 2.65
C ASN A 167 -13.86 -27.90 1.69
N ILE A 168 -13.22 -27.42 0.62
CA ILE A 168 -13.87 -26.60 -0.41
C ILE A 168 -14.97 -27.41 -1.11
N ASN A 169 -14.70 -28.65 -1.47
CA ASN A 169 -15.67 -29.54 -2.12
C ASN A 169 -16.86 -29.85 -1.18
N GLN A 170 -16.60 -30.07 0.11
CA GLN A 170 -17.65 -30.30 1.09
C GLN A 170 -18.55 -29.07 1.22
N ARG A 171 -17.97 -27.88 1.41
CA ARG A 171 -18.73 -26.62 1.44
C ARG A 171 -19.56 -26.39 0.19
N HIS A 172 -19.01 -26.75 -0.98
CA HIS A 172 -19.73 -26.66 -2.24
C HIS A 172 -20.94 -27.61 -2.25
N LYS A 173 -20.76 -28.87 -1.86
CA LYS A 173 -21.87 -29.85 -1.76
C LYS A 173 -22.94 -29.40 -0.76
N ASP A 174 -22.52 -28.90 0.40
CA ASP A 174 -23.44 -28.38 1.43
C ASP A 174 -24.25 -27.20 0.89
N ALA A 175 -23.59 -26.27 0.19
CA ALA A 175 -24.25 -25.14 -0.45
C ALA A 175 -25.25 -25.57 -1.53
N VAL A 176 -24.88 -26.55 -2.37
CA VAL A 176 -25.77 -27.11 -3.40
C VAL A 176 -26.98 -27.78 -2.76
N SER A 177 -26.79 -28.58 -1.72
CA SER A 177 -27.90 -29.22 -0.99
C SER A 177 -28.85 -28.20 -0.37
N LYS A 178 -28.33 -27.12 0.24
CA LYS A 178 -29.16 -26.04 0.80
C LYS A 178 -29.95 -25.31 -0.28
N MET A 179 -29.33 -25.04 -1.44
CA MET A 179 -30.02 -24.44 -2.58
C MET A 179 -31.11 -25.36 -3.13
N GLU A 180 -30.83 -26.66 -3.25
CA GLU A 180 -31.80 -27.64 -3.73
C GLU A 180 -33.05 -27.68 -2.85
N VAL A 181 -32.89 -27.71 -1.52
CA VAL A 181 -34.00 -27.62 -0.56
C VAL A 181 -34.78 -26.33 -0.75
N PHE A 182 -34.09 -25.18 -0.85
CA PHE A 182 -34.74 -23.89 -1.03
C PHE A 182 -35.61 -23.80 -2.30
N PHE A 183 -35.18 -24.43 -3.40
CA PHE A 183 -35.90 -24.38 -4.67
C PHE A 183 -36.98 -25.46 -4.80
N THR A 184 -36.84 -26.60 -4.13
CA THR A 184 -37.77 -27.74 -4.27
C THR A 184 -38.85 -27.79 -3.19
N SER A 185 -38.62 -27.22 -2.01
CA SER A 185 -39.62 -27.17 -0.94
C SER A 185 -40.73 -26.16 -1.23
N GLN A 186 -41.97 -26.56 -0.93
CA GLN A 186 -43.10 -25.63 -0.84
C GLN A 186 -42.99 -24.87 0.48
N MET A 187 -42.73 -23.57 0.38
CA MET A 187 -42.55 -22.66 1.52
C MET A 187 -43.35 -21.39 1.26
N ASP A 188 -44.00 -20.87 2.28
CA ASP A 188 -44.63 -19.55 2.22
C ASP A 188 -43.59 -18.42 2.19
N LYS A 189 -44.06 -17.18 2.04
CA LYS A 189 -43.16 -16.03 1.90
C LYS A 189 -42.32 -15.79 3.16
N THR A 190 -42.88 -16.05 4.34
CA THR A 190 -42.21 -15.83 5.63
C THR A 190 -41.16 -16.91 5.86
N GLU A 191 -41.52 -18.17 5.64
CA GLU A 191 -40.63 -19.33 5.74
C GLU A 191 -39.43 -19.21 4.78
N ARG A 192 -39.64 -18.67 3.57
CA ARG A 192 -38.54 -18.39 2.63
C ARG A 192 -37.56 -17.34 3.15
N TRP A 193 -38.05 -16.28 3.79
CA TRP A 193 -37.19 -15.24 4.36
C TRP A 193 -36.41 -15.77 5.57
N ASP A 194 -37.06 -16.54 6.45
CA ASP A 194 -36.42 -17.18 7.60
C ASP A 194 -35.32 -18.16 7.16
N PHE A 195 -35.55 -18.91 6.07
CA PHE A 195 -34.54 -19.81 5.51
C PHE A 195 -33.30 -19.04 5.01
N ILE A 196 -33.51 -17.93 4.30
CA ILE A 196 -32.43 -17.07 3.80
C ILE A 196 -31.64 -16.47 4.97
N GLU A 197 -32.35 -15.97 5.98
CA GLU A 197 -31.72 -15.37 7.17
C GLU A 197 -30.86 -16.39 7.91
N ARG A 198 -31.37 -17.60 8.15
CA ARG A 198 -30.60 -18.69 8.78
C ARG A 198 -29.37 -19.08 7.97
N TYR A 199 -29.48 -19.14 6.64
CA TYR A 199 -28.35 -19.42 5.76
C TYR A 199 -27.23 -18.39 5.89
N PHE A 200 -27.55 -17.09 5.95
CA PHE A 200 -26.55 -16.02 6.09
C PHE A 200 -25.99 -15.86 7.49
N LEU A 201 -26.75 -16.24 8.52
CA LEU A 201 -26.31 -16.21 9.92
C LEU A 201 -25.51 -17.46 10.32
N GLY A 202 -25.38 -18.45 9.43
CA GLY A 202 -24.68 -19.70 9.73
C GLY A 202 -25.44 -20.60 10.70
N GLY A 203 -26.78 -20.49 10.75
CA GLY A 203 -27.61 -21.49 11.38
C GLY A 203 -27.59 -22.77 10.54
N ASP A 204 -27.33 -23.89 11.20
CA ASP A 204 -27.13 -25.21 10.57
C ASP A 204 -28.20 -25.55 9.50
#